data_AF-A0A7N9AWC5-F1
#
_entry.id   AF-A0A7N9AWC5-F1
#
_cell.length_a   1.000
_cell.length_b   1.000
_cell.length_c   1.000
_cell.angle_alpha   90.00
_cell.angle_beta   90.00
_cell.angle_gamma   90.00
#
_symmetry.space_group_name_H-M   'P 1'
#
loop_
_entity.id
_entity.type
_entity.pdbx_description
1 polymer ?
#
loop_
_entity_poly.entity_id
_entity_poly.type
_entity_poly.pdbx_seq_one_letter_code
_entity_poly.pdbx_strand_id
1 'polypeptide(L)'
;MTRMEKSAGRGTKRPKLDWRFVQRFSSIQKVLFPSWTSQSVLMFGTLLGITLTEQLIIYQVGVLPSHFYNVLADKDYSGFRSLVATAMVLILLNSTLKSVDQYICNQMYVSWRKTLTESLHTAYFQGRVYYTLNVLKEDIDNPDQRISQDVERLCKQMSTMASRLIVSPFTLAYYTYHCFYSTGWMGPVSIFGYFVVGTIANKILMGPIVATLFEQEKLEGDFRFKHMQIRVNAESAAFYRAGKVEHMRTNRRLQALLETQKSLINKELWLYIQFLSRYRRTVGIKK
;
A
#
# COMPACT_ATOMS: atom_id res chain seq x y z
N MET A 1 -27.08 28.75 -35.23
CA MET A 1 -25.82 29.49 -35.03
C MET A 1 -26.09 30.50 -33.93
N THR A 2 -25.41 30.61 -32.79
CA THR A 2 -24.08 30.21 -32.34
C THR A 2 -24.07 30.46 -30.83
N ARG A 3 -23.91 29.43 -29.99
CA ARG A 3 -23.40 29.57 -28.62
C ARG A 3 -22.82 28.25 -28.11
N MET A 4 -21.79 27.78 -28.80
CA MET A 4 -20.82 26.89 -28.18
C MET A 4 -19.78 27.77 -27.47
N GLU A 5 -20.13 28.27 -26.29
CA GLU A 5 -19.10 28.76 -25.37
C GLU A 5 -18.39 27.52 -24.79
N LYS A 6 -17.18 27.31 -25.29
CA LYS A 6 -16.16 26.38 -24.81
C LYS A 6 -16.18 26.34 -23.27
N SER A 7 -16.68 25.24 -22.71
CA SER A 7 -16.29 24.82 -21.37
C SER A 7 -14.78 24.57 -21.42
N ALA A 8 -14.02 25.56 -20.96
CA ALA A 8 -12.59 25.45 -20.77
C ALA A 8 -12.35 24.26 -19.84
N GLY A 9 -11.73 23.20 -20.38
CA GLY A 9 -11.35 22.01 -19.65
C GLY A 9 -10.60 22.41 -18.39
N ARG A 10 -11.27 22.32 -17.23
CA ARG A 10 -10.61 22.33 -15.93
C ARG A 10 -9.75 21.08 -15.91
N GLY A 11 -8.48 21.24 -16.29
CA GLY A 11 -7.49 20.19 -16.16
C GLY A 11 -7.59 19.65 -14.74
N THR A 12 -7.99 18.40 -14.61
CA THR A 12 -8.00 17.65 -13.36
C THR A 12 -6.59 17.71 -12.82
N LYS A 13 -6.34 18.64 -11.88
CA LYS A 13 -5.03 18.82 -11.25
C LYS A 13 -4.66 17.47 -10.67
N ARG A 14 -3.59 16.85 -11.20
CA ARG A 14 -3.07 15.58 -10.69
C ARG A 14 -2.95 15.69 -9.17
N PRO A 15 -3.44 14.70 -8.40
CA PRO A 15 -3.34 14.74 -6.96
C PRO A 15 -1.86 14.80 -6.58
N LYS A 16 -1.41 15.96 -6.11
CA LYS A 16 -0.09 16.14 -5.52
C LYS A 16 -0.19 15.81 -4.03
N LEU A 17 0.93 15.36 -3.45
CA LEU A 17 1.11 15.25 -2.00
C LEU A 17 1.16 16.65 -1.38
N ASP A 18 0.03 17.34 -1.40
CA ASP A 18 -0.15 18.69 -0.87
C ASP A 18 -0.70 18.63 0.55
N TRP A 19 -0.62 19.73 1.31
CA TRP A 19 -1.21 19.85 2.65
C TRP A 19 -2.69 19.44 2.71
N ARG A 20 -3.44 19.67 1.62
CA ARG A 20 -4.83 19.24 1.48
C ARG A 20 -5.00 17.72 1.52
N PHE A 21 -4.02 16.95 1.04
CA PHE A 21 -4.01 15.50 1.15
C PHE A 21 -3.95 15.07 2.62
N VAL A 22 -3.04 15.68 3.40
CA VAL A 22 -2.89 15.40 4.84
C VAL A 22 -4.18 15.74 5.58
N GLN A 23 -4.82 16.87 5.27
CA GLN A 23 -6.11 17.24 5.85
C GLN A 23 -7.22 16.22 5.54
N ARG A 24 -7.30 15.75 4.28
CA ARG A 24 -8.27 14.71 3.86
C ARG A 24 -7.99 13.38 4.56
N PHE A 25 -6.74 12.97 4.61
CA PHE A 25 -6.33 11.74 5.28
C PHE A 25 -6.61 11.79 6.79
N SER A 26 -6.32 12.92 7.44
CA SER A 26 -6.66 13.13 8.85
C SER A 26 -8.16 13.09 9.10
N SER A 27 -8.98 13.60 8.17
CA SER A 27 -10.43 13.50 8.25
C SER A 27 -10.92 12.05 8.19
N ILE A 28 -10.31 11.22 7.33
CA ILE A 28 -10.59 9.77 7.28
C ILE A 28 -10.17 9.10 8.58
N GLN A 29 -9.00 9.43 9.13
CA GLN A 29 -8.54 8.87 10.40
C GLN A 29 -9.48 9.19 11.56
N LYS A 30 -10.08 10.39 11.61
CA LYS A 30 -11.09 10.73 12.63
C LYS A 30 -12.35 9.86 12.54
N VAL A 31 -12.72 9.43 11.33
CA VAL A 31 -13.83 8.48 11.14
C VAL A 31 -13.44 7.07 11.60
N LEU A 32 -12.20 6.66 11.34
CA LEU A 32 -11.68 5.35 11.78
C LEU A 32 -11.49 5.25 13.31
N PHE A 33 -11.21 6.37 13.98
CA PHE A 33 -11.04 6.48 15.42
C PHE A 33 -11.99 7.53 16.00
N PRO A 34 -13.29 7.22 16.14
CA PRO A 34 -14.31 8.20 16.53
C PRO A 34 -14.15 8.69 17.98
N SER A 35 -13.62 7.85 18.88
CA SER A 35 -13.38 8.18 20.28
C SER A 35 -12.20 7.38 20.85
N TRP A 36 -11.60 7.91 21.92
CA TRP A 36 -10.51 7.27 22.67
C TRP A 36 -10.92 5.96 23.37
N THR A 37 -12.22 5.72 23.53
CA THR A 37 -12.80 4.51 24.10
C THR A 37 -13.35 3.54 23.05
N SER A 38 -13.16 3.84 21.76
CA SER A 38 -13.66 2.98 20.70
C SER A 38 -12.89 1.64 20.64
N GLN A 39 -13.57 0.59 20.19
CA GLN A 39 -12.98 -0.73 19.95
C GLN A 39 -11.71 -0.63 19.08
N SER A 40 -11.67 0.28 18.12
CA SER A 40 -10.51 0.52 17.25
C SER A 40 -9.28 1.03 18.01
N VAL A 41 -9.46 1.87 19.04
CA VAL A 41 -8.35 2.35 19.88
C VAL A 41 -7.83 1.23 20.78
N LEU A 42 -8.72 0.41 21.34
CA LEU A 42 -8.31 -0.78 22.12
C LEU A 42 -7.51 -1.76 21.26
N MET A 43 -7.96 -2.05 20.04
CA MET A 43 -7.24 -2.92 19.10
C MET A 43 -5.88 -2.33 18.70
N PHE A 44 -5.79 -1.00 18.54
CA PHE A 44 -4.52 -0.33 18.26
C PHE A 44 -3.57 -0.39 19.45
N GLY A 45 -4.09 -0.25 20.68
CA GLY A 45 -3.32 -0.38 21.91
C GLY A 45 -2.78 -1.81 22.14
N THR A 46 -3.60 -2.84 21.88
CA THR A 46 -3.15 -4.23 21.96
C THR A 46 -2.12 -4.55 20.87
N LEU A 47 -2.31 -4.03 19.65
CA LEU A 47 -1.33 -4.12 18.57
C LEU A 47 0.02 -3.51 18.99
N LEU A 48 -0.01 -2.34 19.63
CA LEU A 48 1.20 -1.68 20.14
C LEU A 48 1.93 -2.55 21.17
N GLY A 49 1.21 -3.12 22.14
CA GLY A 49 1.81 -4.01 23.14
C GLY A 49 2.45 -5.27 22.53
N ILE A 50 1.75 -5.90 21.58
CA ILE A 50 2.24 -7.11 20.91
C ILE A 50 3.45 -6.82 20.03
N THR A 51 3.40 -5.76 19.22
CA THR A 51 4.50 -5.38 18.34
C THR A 51 5.76 -5.02 19.12
N LEU A 52 5.65 -4.31 20.24
CA LEU A 52 6.79 -4.03 21.12
C LEU A 52 7.37 -5.33 21.72
N THR A 53 6.51 -6.24 22.17
CA THR A 53 6.94 -7.54 22.70
C THR A 53 7.63 -8.37 21.62
N GLU A 54 7.08 -8.39 20.40
CA GLU A 54 7.67 -9.06 19.24
C GLU A 54 9.06 -8.50 18.94
N GLN A 55 9.26 -7.17 18.98
CA GLN A 55 10.58 -6.57 18.77
C GLN A 55 11.61 -7.01 19.83
N LEU A 56 11.22 -7.14 21.09
CA LEU A 56 12.11 -7.66 22.14
C LEU A 56 12.51 -9.11 21.86
N ILE A 57 11.59 -9.95 21.40
CA ILE A 57 11.90 -11.34 21.04
C ILE A 57 12.79 -11.41 19.81
N ILE A 58 12.51 -10.61 18.78
CA ILE A 58 13.35 -10.53 17.57
C ILE A 58 14.78 -10.14 17.95
N TYR A 59 14.96 -9.19 18.87
CA TYR A 59 16.27 -8.83 19.38
C TYR A 59 16.99 -10.02 20.04
N GLN A 60 16.32 -10.75 20.93
CA GLN A 60 16.90 -11.95 21.59
C GLN A 60 17.28 -13.04 20.57
N VAL A 61 16.42 -13.28 19.57
CA VAL A 61 16.71 -14.20 18.46
C VAL A 61 17.90 -13.71 17.63
N GLY A 62 18.09 -12.40 17.48
CA GLY A 62 19.21 -11.80 16.75
C GLY A 62 20.57 -11.95 17.42
N VAL A 63 20.63 -12.02 18.76
CA VAL A 63 21.88 -12.23 19.52
C VAL A 63 22.24 -13.71 19.61
N LEU A 64 21.24 -14.59 19.49
CA LEU A 64 21.37 -16.05 19.59
C LEU A 64 22.51 -16.66 18.75
N PRO A 65 22.75 -16.26 17.47
CA PRO A 65 23.85 -16.79 16.68
C PRO A 65 25.21 -16.55 17.33
N SER A 66 25.42 -15.39 17.96
CA SER A 66 26.67 -15.07 18.66
C SER A 66 26.90 -16.01 19.85
N HIS A 67 25.85 -16.33 20.60
CA HIS A 67 25.93 -17.32 21.68
C HIS A 67 26.24 -18.73 21.16
N PHE A 68 25.65 -19.11 20.03
CA PHE A 68 25.97 -20.39 19.39
C PHE A 68 27.45 -20.47 18.99
N TYR A 69 28.02 -19.40 18.42
CA TYR A 69 29.44 -19.36 18.08
C TYR A 69 30.34 -19.55 19.31
N ASN A 70 30.03 -18.91 20.44
CA ASN A 70 30.82 -19.04 21.67
C ASN A 70 30.78 -20.47 22.22
N VAL A 71 29.58 -21.08 22.33
CA VAL A 71 29.43 -22.44 22.85
C VAL A 71 30.08 -23.50 21.96
N LEU A 72 30.02 -23.31 20.63
CA LEU A 72 30.72 -24.18 19.67
C LEU A 72 32.25 -24.04 19.79
N ALA A 73 32.75 -22.82 20.01
CA ALA A 73 34.17 -22.57 20.21
C ALA A 73 34.68 -23.24 21.50
N ASP A 74 33.90 -23.16 22.58
CA ASP A 74 34.23 -23.75 23.89
C ASP A 74 33.96 -25.26 23.97
N LYS A 75 33.35 -25.86 22.94
CA LYS A 75 32.96 -27.28 22.86
C LYS A 75 32.08 -27.77 24.02
N ASP A 76 31.28 -26.87 24.61
CA ASP A 76 30.38 -27.20 25.71
C ASP A 76 29.05 -27.81 25.21
N TYR A 77 28.95 -29.14 25.29
CA TYR A 77 27.74 -29.87 24.89
C TYR A 77 26.52 -29.55 25.76
N SER A 78 26.72 -29.26 27.04
CA SER A 78 25.63 -29.00 27.98
C SER A 78 24.99 -27.62 27.71
N GLY A 79 25.83 -26.60 27.49
CA GLY A 79 25.42 -25.28 27.04
C GLY A 79 24.77 -25.30 25.66
N PHE A 80 25.22 -26.17 24.75
CA PHE A 80 24.61 -26.30 23.43
C PHE A 80 23.16 -26.80 23.53
N ARG A 81 22.90 -27.82 24.35
CA ARG A 81 21.54 -28.38 24.52
C ARG A 81 20.57 -27.37 25.13
N SER A 82 21.00 -26.60 26.14
CA SER A 82 20.15 -25.56 26.76
C SER A 82 19.89 -24.40 25.80
N LEU A 83 20.88 -24.02 24.99
CA LEU A 83 20.74 -22.97 23.98
C LEU A 83 19.79 -23.40 22.86
N VAL A 84 19.87 -24.65 22.39
CA VAL A 84 18.92 -25.21 21.40
C VAL A 84 17.49 -25.24 21.96
N ALA A 85 17.30 -25.64 23.22
CA ALA A 85 15.98 -25.63 23.86
C ALA A 85 15.42 -24.19 23.94
N THR A 86 16.25 -23.23 24.34
CA THR A 86 15.87 -21.81 24.41
C THR A 86 15.54 -21.25 23.02
N ALA A 87 16.34 -21.61 22.01
CA ALA A 87 16.11 -21.25 20.61
C ALA A 87 14.74 -21.71 20.13
N MET A 88 14.40 -22.98 20.42
CA MET A 88 13.11 -23.57 20.02
C MET A 88 11.93 -22.82 20.66
N VAL A 89 12.01 -22.52 21.96
CA VAL A 89 10.98 -21.75 22.67
C VAL A 89 10.84 -20.34 22.08
N LEU A 90 11.95 -19.64 21.84
CA LEU A 90 11.93 -18.31 21.24
C LEU A 90 11.34 -18.30 19.83
N ILE A 91 11.66 -19.29 19.00
CA ILE A 91 11.12 -19.41 17.64
C ILE A 91 9.61 -19.67 17.68
N LEU A 92 9.15 -20.57 18.55
CA LEU A 92 7.71 -20.84 18.71
C LEU A 92 6.97 -19.59 19.18
N LEU A 93 7.51 -18.90 20.19
CA LEU A 93 6.91 -17.68 20.72
C LEU A 93 6.87 -16.55 19.67
N ASN A 94 7.95 -16.37 18.91
CA ASN A 94 8.01 -15.42 17.81
C ASN A 94 6.94 -15.72 16.74
N SER A 95 6.83 -16.99 16.32
CA SER A 95 5.81 -17.40 15.35
C SER A 95 4.38 -17.14 15.85
N THR A 96 4.12 -17.40 17.13
CA THR A 96 2.81 -17.13 17.75
C THR A 96 2.54 -15.62 17.81
N LEU A 97 3.47 -14.80 18.28
CA LEU A 97 3.28 -13.34 18.33
C LEU A 97 3.02 -12.76 16.94
N LYS A 98 3.79 -13.16 15.94
CA LYS A 98 3.62 -12.74 14.56
C LYS A 98 2.24 -13.13 13.99
N SER A 99 1.75 -14.31 14.37
CA SER A 99 0.41 -14.77 13.98
C SER A 99 -0.70 -13.93 14.64
N VAL A 100 -0.50 -13.57 15.92
CA VAL A 100 -1.44 -12.69 16.65
C VAL A 100 -1.41 -11.26 16.10
N ASP A 101 -0.23 -10.70 15.79
CA ASP A 101 -0.09 -9.39 15.12
C ASP A 101 -0.89 -9.37 13.80
N GLN A 102 -0.69 -10.37 12.95
CA GLN A 102 -1.42 -10.49 11.69
C GLN A 102 -2.93 -10.65 11.90
N TYR A 103 -3.35 -11.40 12.92
CA TYR A 103 -4.75 -11.55 13.27
C TYR A 103 -5.38 -10.22 13.69
N ILE A 104 -4.71 -9.43 14.55
CA ILE A 104 -5.19 -8.13 15.00
C ILE A 104 -5.27 -7.16 13.81
N CYS A 105 -4.24 -7.12 12.94
CA CYS A 105 -4.27 -6.31 11.73
C CYS A 105 -5.45 -6.67 10.82
N ASN A 106 -5.78 -7.96 10.68
CA ASN A 106 -6.92 -8.40 9.88
C ASN A 106 -8.26 -8.00 10.52
N GLN A 107 -8.39 -8.11 11.85
CA GLN A 107 -9.59 -7.66 12.56
C GLN A 107 -9.77 -6.15 12.46
N MET A 108 -8.68 -5.37 12.59
CA MET A 108 -8.69 -3.92 12.41
C MET A 108 -9.14 -3.55 10.99
N TYR A 109 -8.65 -4.25 9.97
CA TYR A 109 -9.12 -4.07 8.59
C TYR A 109 -10.64 -4.21 8.47
N VAL A 110 -11.22 -5.28 9.03
CA VAL A 110 -12.67 -5.52 8.96
C VAL A 110 -13.45 -4.41 9.68
N SER A 111 -13.02 -4.06 10.89
CA SER A 111 -13.64 -2.98 11.67
C SER A 111 -13.59 -1.64 10.94
N TRP A 112 -12.42 -1.25 10.42
CA TRP A 112 -12.25 0.00 9.67
C TRP A 112 -13.03 0.02 8.36
N ARG A 113 -13.06 -1.09 7.62
CA ARG A 113 -13.88 -1.19 6.40
C ARG A 113 -15.35 -0.98 6.74
N LYS A 114 -15.86 -1.63 7.78
CA LYS A 114 -17.25 -1.45 8.23
C LYS A 114 -17.55 0.02 8.51
N THR A 115 -16.79 0.65 9.42
CA THR A 115 -17.04 2.02 9.86
C THR A 115 -16.91 3.04 8.72
N LEU A 116 -15.89 2.91 7.87
CA LEU A 116 -15.68 3.83 6.77
C LEU A 116 -16.74 3.68 5.67
N THR A 117 -17.10 2.45 5.31
CA THR A 117 -18.16 2.20 4.31
C THR A 117 -19.53 2.65 4.84
N GLU A 118 -19.87 2.38 6.10
CA GLU A 118 -21.13 2.85 6.71
C GLU A 118 -21.21 4.38 6.72
N SER A 119 -20.14 5.07 7.12
CA SER A 119 -20.09 6.55 7.09
C SER A 119 -20.26 7.11 5.68
N LEU A 120 -19.61 6.51 4.68
CA LEU A 120 -19.76 6.91 3.28
C LEU A 120 -21.15 6.59 2.74
N HIS A 121 -21.76 5.46 3.11
CA HIS A 121 -23.14 5.13 2.74
C HIS A 121 -24.12 6.16 3.31
N THR A 122 -23.98 6.53 4.59
CA THR A 122 -24.83 7.58 5.19
C THR A 122 -24.74 8.87 4.39
N ALA A 123 -23.53 9.31 4.00
CA ALA A 123 -23.34 10.52 3.20
C ALA A 123 -23.85 10.38 1.75
N TYR A 124 -23.67 9.22 1.13
CA TYR A 124 -24.05 8.96 -0.26
C TYR A 124 -25.57 8.89 -0.46
N PHE A 125 -26.27 8.27 0.50
CA PHE A 125 -27.73 8.16 0.51
C PHE A 125 -28.44 9.33 1.20
N GLN A 126 -27.69 10.33 1.66
CA GLN A 126 -28.29 11.53 2.24
C GLN A 126 -28.97 12.37 1.14
N GLY A 127 -30.31 12.41 1.16
CA GLY A 127 -31.10 13.18 0.19
C GLY A 127 -30.96 12.65 -1.24
N ARG A 128 -30.48 13.49 -2.17
CA ARG A 128 -30.29 13.16 -3.60
C ARG A 128 -28.82 13.16 -4.03
N VAL A 129 -27.89 12.95 -3.09
CA VAL A 129 -26.44 12.98 -3.37
C VAL A 129 -26.05 11.91 -4.39
N TYR A 130 -26.58 10.68 -4.29
CA TYR A 130 -26.37 9.63 -5.30
C TYR A 130 -26.75 10.07 -6.71
N TYR A 131 -27.87 10.77 -6.90
CA TYR A 131 -28.28 11.29 -8.20
C TYR A 131 -27.36 12.42 -8.66
N THR A 132 -27.01 13.32 -7.74
CA THR A 132 -26.15 14.47 -8.04
C THR A 132 -24.76 14.05 -8.48
N LEU A 133 -24.18 13.04 -7.82
CA LEU A 133 -22.85 12.53 -8.12
C LEU A 133 -22.79 11.70 -9.41
N ASN A 134 -23.87 10.99 -9.76
CA ASN A 134 -23.88 10.16 -10.97
C ASN A 134 -24.37 10.91 -12.23
N VAL A 135 -25.20 11.95 -12.08
CA VAL A 135 -25.90 12.60 -13.21
C VAL A 135 -25.56 14.09 -13.36
N LEU A 136 -25.43 14.83 -12.24
CA LEU A 136 -25.29 16.30 -12.28
C LEU A 136 -23.85 16.79 -12.23
N LYS A 137 -22.90 15.97 -11.75
CA LYS A 137 -21.49 16.34 -11.62
C LYS A 137 -20.58 15.28 -12.26
N GLU A 138 -19.74 15.73 -13.18
CA GLU A 138 -18.66 14.92 -13.77
C GLU A 138 -17.32 15.04 -13.00
N ASP A 139 -17.31 15.73 -11.85
CA ASP A 139 -16.07 15.97 -11.07
C ASP A 139 -15.52 14.69 -10.39
N ILE A 140 -16.34 13.65 -10.20
CA ILE A 140 -15.99 12.43 -9.48
C ILE A 140 -16.30 11.21 -10.35
N ASP A 141 -15.26 10.66 -11.00
CA ASP A 141 -15.36 9.42 -11.76
C ASP A 141 -15.67 8.22 -10.84
N ASN A 142 -16.66 7.40 -11.22
CA ASN A 142 -17.03 6.10 -10.63
C ASN A 142 -17.17 6.09 -9.09
N PRO A 143 -18.18 6.75 -8.51
CA PRO A 143 -18.38 6.81 -7.06
C PRO A 143 -18.64 5.44 -6.42
N ASP A 144 -19.27 4.53 -7.16
CA ASP A 144 -19.50 3.13 -6.78
C ASP A 144 -18.19 2.35 -6.59
N GLN A 145 -17.23 2.51 -7.51
CA GLN A 145 -15.90 1.90 -7.40
C GLN A 145 -15.13 2.45 -6.20
N ARG A 146 -15.21 3.77 -5.96
CA ARG A 146 -14.54 4.41 -4.81
C ARG A 146 -15.04 3.88 -3.47
N ILE A 147 -16.36 3.76 -3.32
CA ILE A 147 -16.97 3.29 -2.06
C ILE A 147 -16.72 1.78 -1.84
N SER A 148 -16.76 0.98 -2.90
CA SER A 148 -16.65 -0.49 -2.79
C SER A 148 -15.20 -1.00 -2.77
N GLN A 149 -14.36 -0.54 -3.69
CA GLN A 149 -13.01 -1.08 -3.92
C GLN A 149 -11.93 -0.22 -3.27
N ASP A 150 -11.99 1.11 -3.43
CA ASP A 150 -10.92 1.97 -2.91
C ASP A 150 -10.91 2.02 -1.38
N VAL A 151 -12.10 2.02 -0.75
CA VAL A 151 -12.23 1.89 0.72
C VAL A 151 -11.64 0.58 1.22
N GLU A 152 -11.94 -0.54 0.56
CA GLU A 152 -11.37 -1.84 0.90
C GLU A 152 -9.84 -1.83 0.79
N ARG A 153 -9.31 -1.34 -0.34
CA ARG A 153 -7.87 -1.23 -0.59
C ARG A 153 -7.21 -0.34 0.46
N LEU A 154 -7.79 0.83 0.76
CA LEU A 154 -7.27 1.76 1.76
C LEU A 154 -7.21 1.11 3.13
N CYS A 155 -8.30 0.52 3.62
CA CYS A 155 -8.34 -0.11 4.94
C CYS A 155 -7.35 -1.27 5.06
N LYS A 156 -7.20 -2.07 3.99
CA LYS A 156 -6.24 -3.20 3.97
C LYS A 156 -4.78 -2.74 3.98
N GLN A 157 -4.45 -1.71 3.17
CA GLN A 157 -3.11 -1.13 3.17
C GLN A 157 -2.80 -0.45 4.51
N MET A 158 -3.75 0.31 5.05
CA MET A 158 -3.58 0.96 6.36
C MET A 158 -3.38 -0.06 7.49
N SER A 159 -4.14 -1.15 7.52
CA SER A 159 -4.02 -2.15 8.60
C SER A 159 -2.69 -2.90 8.53
N THR A 160 -2.27 -3.31 7.34
CA THR A 160 -0.97 -3.98 7.14
C THR A 160 0.22 -3.07 7.39
N MET A 161 0.07 -1.76 7.20
CA MET A 161 1.09 -0.78 7.54
C MET A 161 1.06 -0.38 9.02
N ALA A 162 -0.03 -0.63 9.76
CA ALA A 162 -0.19 -0.16 11.14
C ALA A 162 0.92 -0.69 12.06
N SER A 163 1.16 -2.00 12.09
CA SER A 163 2.22 -2.60 12.92
C SER A 163 3.61 -2.07 12.54
N ARG A 164 3.89 -1.93 11.25
CA ARG A 164 5.16 -1.37 10.74
C ARG A 164 5.36 0.08 11.14
N LEU A 165 4.31 0.90 11.08
CA LEU A 165 4.37 2.32 11.46
C LEU A 165 4.57 2.51 12.96
N ILE A 166 4.02 1.61 13.79
CA ILE A 166 4.27 1.61 15.23
C ILE A 166 5.75 1.30 15.51
N VAL A 167 6.28 0.25 14.90
CA VAL A 167 7.64 -0.25 15.16
C VAL A 167 8.73 0.69 14.61
N SER A 168 8.56 1.19 13.38
CA SER A 168 9.55 1.98 12.64
C SER A 168 10.24 3.09 13.45
N PRO A 169 9.54 4.00 14.16
CA PRO A 169 10.19 5.07 14.91
C PRO A 169 11.05 4.55 16.07
N PHE A 170 10.61 3.51 16.79
CA PHE A 170 11.38 2.93 17.90
C PHE A 170 12.64 2.23 17.38
N THR A 171 12.49 1.41 16.35
CA THR A 171 13.60 0.70 15.72
C THR A 171 14.61 1.68 15.12
N LEU A 172 14.14 2.72 14.43
CA LEU A 172 14.99 3.74 13.85
C LEU A 172 15.74 4.52 14.94
N ALA A 173 15.06 4.94 16.00
CA ALA A 173 15.69 5.65 17.12
C ALA A 173 16.75 4.77 17.81
N TYR A 174 16.42 3.52 18.11
CA TYR A 174 17.33 2.56 18.75
C TYR A 174 18.59 2.31 17.93
N TYR A 175 18.45 1.98 16.65
CA TYR A 175 19.61 1.74 15.79
C TYR A 175 20.40 3.00 15.46
N THR A 176 19.74 4.16 15.36
CA THR A 176 20.45 5.45 15.20
C THR A 176 21.31 5.73 16.42
N TYR A 177 20.77 5.52 17.62
CA TYR A 177 21.52 5.68 18.88
C TYR A 177 22.69 4.70 18.98
N HIS A 178 22.47 3.41 18.71
CA HIS A 178 23.53 2.40 18.70
C HIS A 178 24.64 2.71 17.68
N CYS A 179 24.26 3.19 16.49
CA CYS A 179 25.22 3.58 15.45
C CYS A 179 26.01 4.82 15.87
N PHE A 180 25.36 5.81 16.49
CA PHE A 180 26.03 6.98 17.04
C PHE A 180 27.05 6.59 18.12
N TYR A 181 26.69 5.68 19.02
CA TYR A 181 27.60 5.20 20.06
C TYR A 181 28.79 4.42 19.49
N SER A 182 28.57 3.58 18.48
CA SER A 182 29.62 2.71 17.92
C SER A 182 30.55 3.42 16.94
N THR A 183 30.07 4.41 16.17
CA THR A 183 30.81 5.01 15.05
C THR A 183 30.93 6.55 15.17
N GLY A 184 30.30 7.17 16.17
CA GLY A 184 30.21 8.61 16.31
C GLY A 184 29.24 9.26 15.31
N TRP A 185 29.32 10.58 15.16
CA TRP A 185 28.39 11.38 14.34
C TRP A 185 28.42 11.03 12.85
N MET A 186 29.54 10.55 12.32
CA MET A 186 29.68 10.22 10.89
C MET A 186 28.81 9.04 10.45
N GLY A 187 28.55 8.07 11.35
CA GLY A 187 27.77 6.87 11.04
C GLY A 187 26.32 7.20 10.64
N PRO A 188 25.50 7.76 11.55
CA PRO A 188 24.13 8.13 11.24
C PRO A 188 24.01 9.09 10.06
N VAL A 189 24.88 10.11 9.97
CA VAL A 189 24.84 11.10 8.88
C VAL A 189 25.04 10.46 7.52
N SER A 190 25.98 9.52 7.39
CA SER A 190 26.22 8.79 6.14
C SER A 190 25.00 7.95 5.74
N ILE A 191 24.37 7.26 6.69
CA ILE A 191 23.19 6.42 6.45
C ILE A 191 21.98 7.28 6.03
N PHE A 192 21.71 8.37 6.73
CA PHE A 192 20.63 9.29 6.36
C PHE A 192 20.91 9.96 5.01
N GLY A 193 22.15 10.34 4.72
CA GLY A 193 22.56 10.85 3.41
C GLY A 193 22.30 9.84 2.28
N TYR A 194 22.70 8.59 2.48
CA TYR A 194 22.42 7.49 1.56
C TYR A 194 20.91 7.29 1.35
N PHE A 195 20.12 7.34 2.43
CA PHE A 195 18.66 7.21 2.36
C PHE A 195 18.00 8.35 1.56
N VAL A 196 18.42 9.60 1.76
CA VAL A 196 17.89 10.76 1.02
C VAL A 196 18.22 10.64 -0.47
N VAL A 197 19.48 10.36 -0.81
CA VAL A 197 19.92 10.19 -2.20
C VAL A 197 19.17 9.02 -2.85
N GLY A 198 19.06 7.89 -2.15
CA GLY A 198 18.31 6.72 -2.62
C GLY A 198 16.83 7.02 -2.85
N THR A 199 16.21 7.79 -1.97
CA THR A 199 14.79 8.17 -2.08
C THR A 199 14.56 9.11 -3.27
N ILE A 200 15.42 10.10 -3.48
CA ILE A 200 15.33 11.00 -4.63
C ILE A 200 15.52 10.22 -5.94
N ALA A 201 16.54 9.36 -6.00
CA ALA A 201 16.79 8.52 -7.16
C ALA A 201 15.60 7.59 -7.46
N ASN A 202 15.06 6.92 -6.43
CA ASN A 202 13.91 6.04 -6.57
C ASN A 202 12.66 6.80 -7.03
N LYS A 203 12.41 8.00 -6.49
CA LYS A 203 11.28 8.84 -6.89
C LYS A 203 11.33 9.24 -8.37
N ILE A 204 12.52 9.60 -8.87
CA ILE A 204 12.71 9.96 -10.28
C ILE A 204 12.47 8.75 -11.19
N LEU A 205 12.98 7.58 -10.80
CA LEU A 205 12.82 6.34 -11.56
C LEU A 205 11.37 5.82 -11.55
N MET A 206 10.69 5.87 -10.40
CA MET A 206 9.33 5.35 -10.24
C MET A 206 8.25 6.28 -10.79
N GLY A 207 8.47 7.59 -10.84
CA GLY A 207 7.51 8.58 -11.34
C GLY A 207 6.79 8.20 -12.65
N PRO A 208 7.50 7.85 -13.74
CA PRO A 208 6.87 7.49 -15.01
C PRO A 208 6.12 6.16 -14.98
N ILE A 209 6.54 5.19 -14.14
CA ILE A 209 5.89 3.88 -14.01
C ILE A 209 4.54 4.07 -13.30
N VAL A 210 4.55 4.79 -12.17
CA VAL A 210 3.35 5.08 -11.39
C VAL A 210 2.30 5.81 -12.23
N ALA A 211 2.72 6.79 -13.06
CA ALA A 211 1.80 7.50 -13.94
C ALA A 211 1.11 6.56 -14.96
N THR A 212 1.85 5.62 -15.56
CA THR A 212 1.29 4.64 -16.50
C THR A 212 0.47 3.57 -15.81
N LEU A 213 0.82 3.18 -14.59
CA LEU A 213 0.01 2.26 -13.78
C LEU A 213 -1.37 2.86 -13.47
N PHE A 214 -1.43 4.13 -13.08
CA PHE A 214 -2.71 4.82 -12.86
C PHE A 214 -3.56 4.90 -14.13
N GLU A 215 -2.94 5.14 -15.29
CA GLU A 215 -3.62 5.15 -16.58
C GLU A 215 -4.18 3.75 -16.94
N GLN A 216 -3.40 2.69 -16.68
CA GLN A 216 -3.86 1.31 -16.83
C GLN A 216 -5.07 1.01 -15.95
N GLU A 217 -5.02 1.33 -14.64
CA GLU A 217 -6.14 1.07 -13.73
C GLU A 217 -7.41 1.80 -14.17
N LYS A 218 -7.27 3.02 -14.70
CA LYS A 218 -8.40 3.78 -15.26
C LYS A 218 -9.00 3.07 -16.48
N LEU A 219 -8.18 2.68 -17.46
CA LEU A 219 -8.64 1.99 -18.66
C LEU A 219 -9.27 0.62 -18.34
N GLU A 220 -8.75 -0.07 -17.32
CA GLU A 220 -9.34 -1.31 -16.83
C GLU A 220 -10.72 -1.08 -16.20
N GLY A 221 -10.88 0.01 -15.43
CA GLY A 221 -12.16 0.48 -14.93
C GLY A 221 -13.15 0.77 -16.07
N ASP A 222 -12.74 1.52 -17.10
CA ASP A 222 -13.57 1.87 -18.26
C ASP A 222 -14.00 0.63 -19.07
N PHE A 223 -13.14 -0.38 -19.16
CA PHE A 223 -13.43 -1.66 -19.79
C PHE A 223 -14.44 -2.49 -19.01
N ARG A 224 -14.31 -2.57 -17.68
CA ARG A 224 -15.27 -3.25 -16.79
C ARG A 224 -16.62 -2.54 -16.79
N PHE A 225 -16.61 -1.20 -16.74
CA PHE A 225 -17.82 -0.39 -16.82
C PHE A 225 -18.56 -0.61 -18.14
N LYS A 226 -17.83 -0.74 -19.26
CA LYS A 226 -18.45 -1.06 -20.57
C LYS A 226 -19.22 -2.39 -20.54
N HIS A 227 -18.64 -3.42 -19.92
CA HIS A 227 -19.31 -4.71 -19.75
C HIS A 227 -20.53 -4.61 -18.85
N MET A 228 -20.45 -3.84 -17.77
CA MET A 228 -21.60 -3.58 -16.89
C MET A 228 -22.73 -2.88 -17.66
N GLN A 229 -22.42 -1.86 -18.48
CA GLN A 229 -23.42 -1.18 -19.32
C GLN A 229 -24.11 -2.14 -20.30
N ILE A 230 -23.35 -3.07 -20.92
CA ILE A 230 -23.92 -4.08 -21.82
C ILE A 230 -24.82 -5.05 -21.04
N ARG A 231 -24.43 -5.46 -19.83
CA ARG A 231 -25.25 -6.32 -18.96
C ARG A 231 -26.56 -5.65 -18.56
N VAL A 232 -26.52 -4.37 -18.15
CA VAL A 232 -27.71 -3.62 -17.70
C VAL A 232 -28.65 -3.33 -18.87
N ASN A 233 -28.13 -3.04 -20.06
CA ASN A 233 -28.92 -2.71 -21.25
C ASN A 233 -28.99 -3.86 -22.26
N ALA A 234 -28.87 -5.10 -21.79
CA ALA A 234 -28.78 -6.28 -22.65
C ALA A 234 -30.03 -6.45 -23.53
N GLU A 235 -31.21 -6.17 -22.98
CA GLU A 235 -32.48 -6.27 -23.68
C GLU A 235 -32.58 -5.25 -24.84
N SER A 236 -32.27 -3.98 -24.58
CA SER A 236 -32.24 -2.94 -25.62
C SER A 236 -31.18 -3.26 -26.69
N ALA A 237 -29.99 -3.70 -26.27
CA ALA A 237 -28.93 -4.10 -27.20
C ALA A 237 -29.34 -5.29 -28.09
N ALA A 238 -30.06 -6.27 -27.53
CA ALA A 238 -30.59 -7.42 -28.26
C ALA A 238 -31.70 -6.99 -29.22
N PHE A 239 -32.62 -6.13 -28.78
CA PHE A 239 -33.71 -5.58 -29.60
C PHE A 239 -33.17 -4.84 -30.83
N TYR A 240 -32.14 -4.00 -30.66
CA TYR A 240 -31.48 -3.30 -31.76
C TYR A 240 -30.46 -4.16 -32.54
N ARG A 241 -30.30 -5.45 -32.21
CA ARG A 241 -29.27 -6.35 -32.79
C ARG A 241 -27.86 -5.72 -32.80
N ALA A 242 -27.53 -4.98 -31.75
CA ALA A 242 -26.32 -4.16 -31.66
C ALA A 242 -25.03 -4.97 -31.41
N GLY A 243 -25.09 -6.31 -31.41
CA GLY A 243 -23.98 -7.18 -31.00
C GLY A 243 -22.66 -6.91 -31.72
N LYS A 244 -22.65 -6.72 -33.05
CA LYS A 244 -21.42 -6.39 -33.79
C LYS A 244 -20.84 -5.01 -33.42
N VAL A 245 -21.72 -4.02 -33.22
CA VAL A 245 -21.31 -2.65 -32.88
C VAL A 245 -20.74 -2.60 -31.46
N GLU A 246 -21.42 -3.22 -30.50
CA GLU A 246 -20.99 -3.28 -29.11
C GLU A 246 -19.73 -4.13 -28.94
N HIS A 247 -19.56 -5.20 -29.74
CA HIS A 247 -18.32 -5.96 -29.83
C HIS A 247 -17.15 -5.09 -30.29
N MET A 248 -17.28 -4.35 -31.40
CA MET A 248 -16.22 -3.45 -31.88
C MET A 248 -15.86 -2.36 -30.86
N ARG A 249 -16.88 -1.75 -30.23
CA ARG A 249 -16.66 -0.70 -29.20
C ARG A 249 -15.95 -1.25 -27.97
N THR A 250 -16.32 -2.44 -27.52
CA THR A 250 -15.70 -3.09 -26.35
C THR A 250 -14.28 -3.51 -26.65
N ASN A 251 -14.03 -4.08 -27.84
CA ASN A 251 -12.69 -4.48 -28.26
C ASN A 251 -11.75 -3.27 -28.43
N ARG A 252 -12.27 -2.12 -28.86
CA ARG A 252 -11.48 -0.87 -28.91
C ARG A 252 -11.00 -0.42 -27.53
N ARG A 253 -11.84 -0.55 -26.49
CA ARG A 253 -11.42 -0.27 -25.10
C ARG A 253 -10.40 -1.29 -24.59
N LEU A 254 -10.55 -2.57 -24.96
CA LEU A 254 -9.58 -3.60 -24.65
C LEU A 254 -8.21 -3.31 -25.28
N GLN A 255 -8.17 -2.91 -26.55
CA GLN A 255 -6.90 -2.60 -27.23
C GLN A 255 -6.18 -1.43 -26.56
N ALA A 256 -6.88 -0.35 -26.20
CA ALA A 256 -6.28 0.77 -25.45
C ALA A 256 -5.69 0.32 -24.10
N LEU A 257 -6.40 -0.56 -23.39
CA LEU A 257 -5.90 -1.15 -22.14
C LEU A 257 -4.64 -2.00 -22.39
N LEU A 258 -4.64 -2.87 -23.39
CA LEU A 258 -3.52 -3.75 -23.72
C LEU A 258 -2.28 -2.96 -24.16
N GLU A 259 -2.44 -1.89 -24.93
CA GLU A 259 -1.35 -1.00 -25.32
C GLU A 259 -0.69 -0.35 -24.09
N THR A 260 -1.51 0.10 -23.13
CA THR A 260 -1.02 0.70 -21.89
C THR A 260 -0.33 -0.33 -21.00
N GLN A 261 -0.88 -1.54 -20.88
CA GLN A 261 -0.25 -2.65 -20.16
C GLN A 261 1.10 -3.03 -20.78
N LYS A 262 1.20 -3.14 -22.11
CA LYS A 262 2.47 -3.38 -22.80
C LYS A 262 3.47 -2.26 -22.54
N SER A 263 3.03 -1.00 -22.58
CA SER A 263 3.89 0.14 -22.24
C SER A 263 4.39 0.07 -20.79
N LEU A 264 3.57 -0.37 -19.85
CA LEU A 264 3.98 -0.52 -18.45
C LEU A 264 5.04 -1.60 -18.31
N ILE A 265 4.81 -2.79 -18.88
CA ILE A 265 5.74 -3.92 -18.85
C ILE A 265 7.10 -3.51 -19.45
N ASN A 266 7.10 -2.79 -20.57
CA ASN A 266 8.34 -2.33 -21.20
C ASN A 266 9.12 -1.34 -20.30
N LYS A 267 8.42 -0.46 -19.58
CA LYS A 267 9.04 0.48 -18.63
C LYS A 267 9.62 -0.25 -17.42
N GLU A 268 8.91 -1.24 -16.89
CA GLU A 268 9.41 -2.10 -15.79
C GLU A 268 10.64 -2.90 -16.23
N LEU A 269 10.60 -3.52 -17.41
CA LEU A 269 11.71 -4.29 -17.96
C LEU A 269 12.98 -3.44 -18.16
N TRP A 270 12.82 -2.21 -18.67
CA TRP A 270 13.95 -1.28 -18.81
C TRP A 270 14.60 -0.95 -17.47
N LEU A 271 13.78 -0.78 -16.42
CA LEU A 271 14.26 -0.54 -15.06
C LEU A 271 15.03 -1.77 -14.53
N TYR A 272 14.50 -2.98 -14.70
CA TYR A 272 15.22 -4.20 -14.31
C TYR A 272 16.57 -4.36 -15.03
N ILE A 273 16.61 -4.11 -16.34
CA ILE A 273 17.85 -4.19 -17.12
C ILE A 273 18.87 -3.15 -16.63
N GLN A 274 18.44 -1.92 -16.35
CA GLN A 274 19.34 -0.90 -15.81
C GLN A 274 19.89 -1.28 -14.44
N PHE A 275 19.06 -1.81 -13.54
CA PHE A 275 19.52 -2.27 -12.23
C PHE A 275 20.53 -3.42 -12.37
N LEU A 276 20.26 -4.41 -13.21
CA LEU A 276 21.18 -5.53 -13.48
C LEU A 276 22.50 -5.06 -14.12
N SER A 277 22.43 -4.13 -15.08
CA SER A 277 23.61 -3.55 -15.75
C SER A 277 24.48 -2.76 -14.77
N ARG A 278 23.84 -1.97 -13.90
CA ARG A 278 24.52 -1.18 -12.88
C ARG A 278 25.15 -2.09 -11.82
N TYR A 279 24.42 -3.08 -11.32
CA TYR A 279 24.92 -4.09 -10.39
C TYR A 279 26.14 -4.84 -10.93
N ARG A 280 26.08 -5.29 -12.20
CA ARG A 280 27.22 -5.95 -12.87
C ARG A 280 28.45 -5.04 -12.97
N ARG A 281 28.26 -3.74 -13.10
CA ARG A 281 29.34 -2.74 -13.17
C ARG A 281 29.93 -2.43 -11.79
N THR A 282 29.13 -2.41 -10.72
CA THR A 282 29.60 -2.16 -9.35
C THR A 282 30.29 -3.36 -8.72
N VAL A 283 29.85 -4.59 -9.03
CA VAL A 283 30.43 -5.83 -8.47
C VAL A 283 31.72 -6.26 -9.21
N GLY A 284 32.17 -5.51 -10.22
CA GLY A 284 33.50 -5.70 -10.80
C GLY A 284 33.77 -7.11 -11.35
N ILE A 285 32.73 -7.85 -11.76
CA ILE A 285 32.93 -9.13 -12.44
C ILE A 285 33.34 -8.82 -13.88
N LYS A 286 34.62 -8.47 -14.05
CA LYS A 286 35.31 -8.66 -15.32
C LYS A 286 35.40 -10.18 -15.52
N LYS A 287 34.73 -10.67 -16.57
CA LYS A 287 35.09 -11.94 -17.17
C LYS A 287 36.54 -11.90 -17.63
#